data_AF-A0A7C6J3I5-F1
#
_entry.id   AF-A0A7C6J3I5-F1
#
_cell.length_a   1.000
_cell.length_b   1.000
_cell.length_c   1.000
_cell.angle_alpha   90.00
_cell.angle_beta   90.00
_cell.angle_gamma   90.00
#
_symmetry.space_group_name_H-M   'P 1'
#
loop_
_entity.id
_entity.type
_entity.pdbx_description
1 polymer ?
#
loop_
_entity_poly.entity_id
_entity_poly.type
_entity_poly.pdbx_seq_one_letter_code
_entity_poly.pdbx_strand_id
1 'polypeptide(L)'
;MGEQNEPWKIDELIAEGYDFLEEQKITKACFIWEKVWEEIKKVLTPEIRSVTELGYSLGDAGNVENWCQDYEMELENAGVEDLSFFKKRITYCREFVKLLPESDPLIIENMKRAEAESLFALGKIDEGEKAFAVLIKEYPNSAFVYIGWADLYWLFRINDKTPCDYEKAEKIYRKALESNVDYREEVIERLKELEKEKEKASRCKSGN
;
A
#
# COMPACT_ATOMS: atom_id res chain seq x y z
N MET A 1 22.68 30.99 -9.27
CA MET A 1 22.95 29.67 -9.88
C MET A 1 22.02 28.70 -9.19
N GLY A 2 20.92 28.33 -9.84
CA GLY A 2 20.07 27.27 -9.32
C GLY A 2 20.81 25.96 -9.56
N GLU A 3 20.94 25.14 -8.52
CA GLU A 3 21.32 23.74 -8.68
C GLU A 3 20.32 23.14 -9.66
N GLN A 4 20.79 22.82 -10.87
CA GLN A 4 20.04 21.92 -11.73
C GLN A 4 20.03 20.60 -10.97
N ASN A 5 18.86 20.13 -10.57
CA ASN A 5 18.72 18.79 -10.02
C ASN A 5 18.97 17.83 -11.18
N GLU A 6 20.12 17.19 -11.14
CA GLU A 6 20.61 16.34 -12.22
C GLU A 6 19.92 14.97 -12.14
N PRO A 7 19.17 14.53 -13.17
CA PRO A 7 18.37 13.29 -13.14
C PRO A 7 19.14 12.04 -12.68
N TRP A 8 20.43 11.95 -12.99
CA TRP A 8 21.27 10.81 -12.58
C TRP A 8 21.39 10.65 -11.06
N LYS A 9 21.23 11.73 -10.28
CA LYS A 9 21.25 11.66 -8.83
C LYS A 9 20.01 10.92 -8.28
N ILE A 10 18.87 11.00 -8.97
CA ILE A 10 17.65 10.28 -8.57
C ILE A 10 17.85 8.77 -8.80
N ASP A 11 18.37 8.39 -9.96
CA ASP A 11 18.62 6.98 -10.29
C ASP A 11 19.63 6.33 -9.34
N GLU A 12 20.72 7.04 -9.00
CA GLU A 12 21.71 6.56 -8.02
C GLU A 12 21.10 6.33 -6.64
N LEU A 13 20.22 7.23 -6.18
CA LEU A 13 19.54 7.09 -4.89
C LEU A 13 18.50 5.95 -4.91
N ILE A 14 17.82 5.73 -6.04
CA ILE A 14 16.92 4.58 -6.21
C ILE A 14 17.73 3.29 -6.06
N ALA A 15 18.85 3.17 -6.78
CA ALA A 15 19.74 2.02 -6.72
C ALA A 15 20.32 1.80 -5.31
N GLU A 16 20.77 2.87 -4.63
CA GLU A 16 21.27 2.79 -3.24
C GLU A 16 20.20 2.24 -2.28
N GLY A 17 18.92 2.60 -2.48
CA GLY A 17 17.84 2.03 -1.68
C GLY A 17 17.67 0.54 -1.92
N TYR A 18 17.77 0.07 -3.16
CA TYR A 18 17.77 -1.37 -3.47
C TYR A 18 18.98 -2.10 -2.87
N ASP A 19 20.17 -1.51 -2.90
CA ASP A 19 21.36 -2.07 -2.22
C ASP A 19 21.10 -2.25 -0.72
N PHE A 20 20.42 -1.30 -0.07
CA PHE A 20 20.02 -1.45 1.32
C PHE A 20 18.98 -2.56 1.54
N LEU A 21 18.07 -2.79 0.60
CA LEU A 21 17.12 -3.91 0.69
C LEU A 21 17.83 -5.27 0.56
N GLU A 22 18.80 -5.40 -0.35
CA GLU A 22 19.62 -6.62 -0.47
C GLU A 22 20.37 -6.92 0.83
N GLU A 23 20.81 -5.88 1.54
CA GLU A 23 21.44 -5.99 2.86
C GLU A 23 20.44 -6.13 4.03
N GLN A 24 19.14 -6.27 3.76
CA GLN A 24 18.04 -6.34 4.74
C GLN A 24 17.94 -5.12 5.67
N LYS A 25 18.37 -3.95 5.20
CA LYS A 25 18.34 -2.68 5.92
C LYS A 25 17.13 -1.83 5.50
N ILE A 26 15.93 -2.38 5.65
CA ILE A 26 14.65 -1.80 5.21
C ILE A 26 14.48 -0.33 5.63
N THR A 27 14.71 -0.02 6.92
CA THR A 27 14.58 1.36 7.44
C THR A 27 15.51 2.34 6.71
N LYS A 28 16.73 1.90 6.34
CA LYS A 28 17.68 2.75 5.61
C LYS A 28 17.23 2.95 4.16
N ALA A 29 16.76 1.90 3.50
CA ALA A 29 16.17 1.99 2.17
C ALA A 29 15.02 3.02 2.15
N CYS A 30 14.10 2.94 3.12
CA CYS A 30 13.01 3.90 3.26
C CYS A 30 13.48 5.36 3.44
N PHE A 31 14.55 5.60 4.19
CA PHE A 31 15.10 6.96 4.36
C PHE A 31 15.79 7.48 3.10
N ILE A 32 16.42 6.61 2.31
CA ILE A 32 16.98 6.99 1.02
C ILE A 32 15.86 7.30 0.03
N TRP A 33 14.86 6.43 -0.09
CA TRP A 33 13.73 6.62 -0.98
C TRP A 33 12.81 7.80 -0.57
N GLU A 34 12.78 8.18 0.71
CA GLU A 34 12.17 9.46 1.12
C GLU A 34 12.89 10.64 0.47
N LYS A 35 14.22 10.62 0.38
CA LYS A 35 14.98 11.66 -0.33
C LYS A 35 14.69 11.61 -1.83
N VAL A 36 14.60 10.42 -2.42
CA VAL A 36 14.21 10.26 -3.83
C VAL A 36 12.88 10.98 -4.09
N TRP A 37 11.87 10.74 -3.26
CA TRP A 37 10.58 11.40 -3.40
C TRP A 37 10.67 12.93 -3.26
N GLU A 38 11.46 13.44 -2.32
CA GLU A 38 11.69 14.89 -2.18
C GLU A 38 12.42 15.50 -3.39
N GLU A 39 13.35 14.78 -4.02
CA GLU A 39 14.02 15.25 -5.24
C GLU A 39 13.08 15.21 -6.46
N ILE A 40 12.26 14.16 -6.58
CA ILE A 40 11.22 14.05 -7.62
C ILE A 40 10.28 15.25 -7.56
N LYS A 41 9.78 15.61 -6.36
CA LYS A 41 8.86 16.75 -6.19
C LYS A 41 9.43 18.08 -6.69
N LYS A 42 10.76 18.23 -6.76
CA LYS A 42 11.41 19.45 -7.26
C LYS A 42 11.50 19.50 -8.79
N VAL A 43 11.45 18.36 -9.46
CA VAL A 43 11.55 18.27 -10.93
C VAL A 43 10.18 18.08 -11.60
N LEU A 44 9.14 17.75 -10.83
CA LEU A 44 7.77 17.70 -11.32
C LEU A 44 7.33 19.05 -11.90
N THR A 45 6.80 19.01 -13.12
CA THR A 45 6.15 20.14 -13.76
C THR A 45 4.63 19.88 -13.83
N PRO A 46 3.79 20.91 -14.03
CA PRO A 46 2.34 20.74 -14.15
C PRO A 46 1.90 19.79 -15.29
N GLU A 47 2.77 19.57 -16.27
CA GLU A 47 2.56 18.69 -17.42
C GLU A 47 2.82 17.21 -17.10
N ILE A 48 3.65 16.91 -16.09
CA ILE A 48 3.93 15.53 -15.64
C ILE A 48 2.83 15.12 -14.67
N ARG A 49 1.93 14.24 -15.10
CA ARG A 49 0.73 13.87 -14.33
C ARG A 49 0.62 12.36 -14.09
N SER A 50 1.56 11.58 -14.60
CA SER A 50 1.69 10.15 -14.37
C SER A 50 3.13 9.77 -14.00
N VAL A 51 3.29 8.68 -13.24
CA VAL A 51 4.62 8.13 -12.93
C VAL A 51 5.38 7.68 -14.19
N THR A 52 4.64 7.25 -15.23
CA THR A 52 5.22 6.89 -16.54
C THR A 52 5.86 8.10 -17.21
N GLU A 53 5.16 9.25 -17.25
CA GLU A 53 5.70 10.50 -17.81
C GLU A 53 6.89 11.02 -17.00
N LEU A 54 6.82 10.94 -15.66
CA LEU A 54 7.94 11.25 -14.79
C LEU A 54 9.14 10.38 -15.15
N GLY A 55 8.90 9.07 -15.27
CA GLY A 55 9.87 8.09 -15.72
C GLY A 55 10.56 8.45 -17.03
N TYR A 56 9.80 8.82 -18.05
CA TYR A 56 10.36 9.28 -19.32
C TYR A 56 11.17 10.57 -19.18
N SER A 57 10.77 11.48 -18.30
CA SER A 57 11.52 12.72 -18.04
C SER A 57 12.86 12.46 -17.33
N LEU A 58 12.95 11.38 -16.55
CA LEU A 58 14.16 10.95 -15.85
C LEU A 58 15.05 10.04 -16.69
N GLY A 59 14.49 9.40 -17.73
CA GLY A 59 15.22 8.55 -18.67
C GLY A 59 15.01 7.05 -18.47
N ASP A 60 14.24 6.63 -17.45
CA ASP A 60 13.91 5.23 -17.17
C ASP A 60 12.51 5.09 -16.53
N ALA A 61 11.48 4.91 -17.36
CA ALA A 61 10.12 4.79 -16.87
C ALA A 61 9.82 3.50 -16.11
N GLY A 62 10.42 2.38 -16.52
CA GLY A 62 10.18 1.09 -15.87
C GLY A 62 10.76 1.05 -14.46
N ASN A 63 11.95 1.62 -14.27
CA ASN A 63 12.57 1.69 -12.94
C ASN A 63 11.74 2.55 -11.97
N VAL A 64 11.28 3.73 -12.41
CA VAL A 64 10.51 4.65 -11.55
C VAL A 64 9.13 4.09 -11.19
N GLU A 65 8.47 3.38 -12.11
CA GLU A 65 7.20 2.69 -11.86
C GLU A 65 7.33 1.58 -10.80
N ASN A 66 8.40 0.78 -10.88
CA ASN A 66 8.66 -0.27 -9.89
C ASN A 66 9.00 0.36 -8.54
N TRP A 67 9.96 1.29 -8.54
CA TRP A 67 10.40 1.99 -7.33
C TRP A 67 9.25 2.63 -6.56
N CYS A 68 8.29 3.27 -7.25
CA CYS A 68 7.23 3.99 -6.55
C CYS A 68 6.33 3.07 -5.71
N GLN A 69 6.10 1.83 -6.17
CA GLN A 69 5.33 0.81 -5.47
C GLN A 69 6.19 0.09 -4.43
N ASP A 70 7.45 -0.21 -4.74
CA ASP A 70 8.38 -0.81 -3.77
C ASP A 70 8.58 0.12 -2.57
N TYR A 71 8.72 1.43 -2.79
CA TYR A 71 8.83 2.38 -1.68
C TYR A 71 7.59 2.38 -0.79
N GLU A 72 6.40 2.35 -1.38
CA GLU A 72 5.14 2.22 -0.64
C GLU A 72 5.10 0.95 0.22
N MET A 73 5.49 -0.18 -0.35
CA MET A 73 5.53 -1.48 0.33
C MET A 73 6.59 -1.52 1.43
N GLU A 74 7.77 -0.96 1.21
CA GLU A 74 8.81 -0.98 2.23
C GLU A 74 8.50 -0.05 3.42
N LEU A 75 7.71 1.00 3.20
CA LEU A 75 7.15 1.79 4.31
C LEU A 75 6.17 0.97 5.17
N GLU A 76 5.45 0.00 4.59
CA GLU A 76 4.66 -0.97 5.35
C GLU A 76 5.55 -1.91 6.15
N ASN A 77 6.55 -2.51 5.49
CA ASN A 77 7.47 -3.45 6.12
C ASN A 77 8.20 -2.80 7.31
N ALA A 78 8.70 -1.57 7.14
CA ALA A 78 9.28 -0.79 8.23
C ALA A 78 8.24 -0.42 9.31
N GLY A 79 6.99 -0.20 8.90
CA GLY A 79 5.86 0.14 9.76
C GLY A 79 5.53 -0.91 10.81
N VAL A 80 5.74 -2.20 10.49
CA VAL A 80 5.50 -3.32 11.41
C VAL A 80 6.32 -3.16 12.70
N GLU A 81 7.56 -2.68 12.60
CA GLU A 81 8.46 -2.47 13.73
C GLU A 81 8.38 -1.05 14.30
N ASP A 82 8.18 -0.04 13.45
CA ASP A 82 8.01 1.36 13.85
C ASP A 82 6.81 2.00 13.16
N LEU A 83 5.73 2.20 13.92
CA LEU A 83 4.48 2.80 13.47
C LEU A 83 4.65 4.22 12.88
N SER A 84 5.78 4.89 13.09
CA SER A 84 6.08 6.18 12.45
C SER A 84 6.13 6.06 10.91
N PHE A 85 6.51 4.89 10.38
CA PHE A 85 6.55 4.65 8.94
C PHE A 85 5.17 4.55 8.29
N PHE A 86 4.13 4.11 9.00
CA PHE A 86 2.75 4.20 8.48
C PHE A 86 2.29 5.65 8.29
N LYS A 87 2.79 6.61 9.09
CA LYS A 87 2.51 8.03 8.85
C LYS A 87 3.22 8.54 7.60
N LYS A 88 4.44 8.04 7.33
CA LYS A 88 5.18 8.32 6.09
C LYS A 88 4.46 7.73 4.89
N ARG A 89 4.02 6.45 4.95
CA ARG A 89 3.22 5.77 3.91
C ARG A 89 1.96 6.58 3.56
N ILE A 90 1.17 6.98 4.55
CA ILE A 90 0.00 7.85 4.34
C ILE A 90 0.36 9.16 3.63
N THR A 91 1.44 9.82 4.06
CA THR A 91 1.86 11.10 3.47
C THR A 91 2.28 10.90 2.01
N TYR A 92 3.14 9.92 1.77
CA TYR A 92 3.62 9.56 0.44
C TYR A 92 2.47 9.19 -0.51
N CYS A 93 1.59 8.26 -0.15
CA CYS A 93 0.48 7.83 -0.99
C CYS A 93 -0.47 8.99 -1.35
N ARG A 94 -0.78 9.87 -0.39
CA ARG A 94 -1.61 11.06 -0.64
C ARG A 94 -0.94 12.06 -1.57
N GLU A 95 0.35 12.32 -1.36
CA GLU A 95 1.12 13.20 -2.24
C GLU A 95 1.23 12.61 -3.64
N PHE A 96 1.52 11.32 -3.76
CA PHE A 96 1.61 10.60 -5.02
C PHE A 96 0.31 10.72 -5.83
N VAL A 97 -0.84 10.35 -5.24
CA VAL A 97 -2.14 10.42 -5.93
C VAL A 97 -2.51 11.87 -6.30
N LYS A 98 -2.10 12.85 -5.50
CA LYS A 98 -2.36 14.26 -5.77
C LYS A 98 -1.50 14.80 -6.91
N LEU A 99 -0.23 14.43 -6.96
CA LEU A 99 0.76 14.96 -7.90
C LEU A 99 0.75 14.20 -9.24
N LEU A 100 0.49 12.90 -9.20
CA LEU A 100 0.52 12.01 -10.35
C LEU A 100 -0.83 11.29 -10.56
N PRO A 101 -1.95 12.02 -10.65
CA PRO A 101 -3.31 11.44 -10.64
C PRO A 101 -3.64 10.60 -11.89
N GLU A 102 -2.85 10.73 -12.96
CA GLU A 102 -3.04 10.03 -14.25
C GLU A 102 -2.09 8.84 -14.40
N SER A 103 -1.44 8.41 -13.31
CA SER A 103 -0.70 7.15 -13.28
C SER A 103 -1.61 5.95 -13.54
N ASP A 104 -1.00 4.81 -13.83
CA ASP A 104 -1.74 3.55 -14.04
C ASP A 104 -2.80 3.33 -12.94
N PRO A 105 -4.06 3.02 -13.30
CA PRO A 105 -5.14 2.85 -12.33
C PRO A 105 -4.84 1.85 -11.21
N LEU A 106 -4.07 0.80 -11.49
CA LEU A 106 -3.64 -0.18 -10.49
C LEU A 106 -2.70 0.45 -9.46
N ILE A 107 -1.75 1.28 -9.91
CA ILE A 107 -0.83 2.00 -9.01
C ILE A 107 -1.64 2.98 -8.13
N ILE A 108 -2.58 3.73 -8.71
CA ILE A 108 -3.44 4.64 -7.94
C ILE A 108 -4.30 3.89 -6.93
N GLU A 109 -4.86 2.74 -7.30
CA GLU A 109 -5.61 1.88 -6.40
C GLU A 109 -4.74 1.38 -5.24
N ASN A 110 -3.54 0.88 -5.55
CA ASN A 110 -2.57 0.41 -4.55
C ASN A 110 -2.21 1.52 -3.55
N MET A 111 -1.91 2.74 -4.01
CA MET A 111 -1.60 3.88 -3.14
C MET A 111 -2.76 4.24 -2.21
N LYS A 112 -4.00 4.23 -2.72
CA LYS A 112 -5.18 4.53 -1.90
C LYS A 112 -5.46 3.41 -0.89
N ARG A 113 -5.26 2.14 -1.28
CA ARG A 113 -5.41 0.98 -0.39
C ARG A 113 -4.35 0.98 0.71
N ALA A 114 -3.10 1.26 0.36
CA ALA A 114 -1.97 1.44 1.28
C ALA A 114 -2.24 2.51 2.34
N GLU A 115 -2.82 3.65 1.95
CA GLU A 115 -3.26 4.68 2.87
C GLU A 115 -4.31 4.13 3.87
N ALA A 116 -5.32 3.42 3.36
CA ALA A 116 -6.38 2.84 4.18
C ALA A 116 -5.84 1.80 5.18
N GLU A 117 -4.97 0.90 4.73
CA GLU A 117 -4.30 -0.11 5.57
C GLU A 117 -3.44 0.56 6.66
N SER A 118 -2.69 1.60 6.30
CA SER A 118 -1.87 2.36 7.23
C SER A 118 -2.71 3.07 8.31
N LEU A 119 -3.93 3.52 7.99
CA LEU A 119 -4.85 4.08 8.99
C LEU A 119 -5.27 3.03 10.02
N PHE A 120 -5.51 1.78 9.60
CA PHE A 120 -5.77 0.67 10.52
C PHE A 120 -4.56 0.36 11.40
N ALA A 121 -3.36 0.31 10.82
CA ALA A 121 -2.12 0.07 11.57
C ALA A 121 -1.87 1.15 12.64
N LEU A 122 -2.30 2.40 12.39
CA LEU A 122 -2.26 3.49 13.37
C LEU A 122 -3.44 3.48 14.37
N GLY A 123 -4.34 2.50 14.30
CA GLY A 123 -5.52 2.39 15.15
C GLY A 123 -6.62 3.42 14.83
N LYS A 124 -6.57 4.05 13.65
CA LYS A 124 -7.56 5.01 13.15
C LYS A 124 -8.64 4.30 12.33
N ILE A 125 -9.29 3.32 12.97
CA ILE A 125 -10.18 2.37 12.31
C ILE A 125 -11.31 3.08 11.56
N ASP A 126 -11.96 4.07 12.17
CA ASP A 126 -13.05 4.82 11.52
C ASP A 126 -12.61 5.59 10.27
N GLU A 127 -11.37 6.08 10.23
CA GLU A 127 -10.80 6.73 9.05
C GLU A 127 -10.51 5.68 7.96
N GLY A 128 -9.89 4.55 8.33
CA GLY A 128 -9.61 3.45 7.40
C GLY A 128 -10.87 2.82 6.81
N GLU A 129 -11.91 2.61 7.62
CA GLU A 129 -13.22 2.12 7.16
C GLU A 129 -13.85 3.04 6.11
N LYS A 130 -13.76 4.36 6.32
CA LYS A 130 -14.24 5.34 5.35
C LYS A 130 -13.43 5.30 4.07
N ALA A 131 -12.11 5.16 4.16
CA ALA A 131 -11.22 5.04 3.00
C ALA A 131 -11.56 3.79 2.17
N PHE A 132 -11.72 2.62 2.79
CA PHE A 132 -12.16 1.40 2.09
C PHE A 132 -13.56 1.51 1.50
N ALA A 133 -14.48 2.19 2.20
CA ALA A 133 -15.82 2.43 1.66
C ALA A 133 -15.80 3.34 0.41
N VAL A 134 -14.82 4.25 0.29
CA VAL A 134 -14.58 5.03 -0.93
C VAL A 134 -13.95 4.16 -2.01
N LEU A 135 -12.89 3.41 -1.68
CA LEU A 135 -12.23 2.49 -2.61
C LEU A 135 -13.21 1.51 -3.27
N ILE A 136 -14.13 0.91 -2.52
CA ILE A 136 -15.13 -0.01 -3.08
C ILE A 136 -16.09 0.69 -4.05
N LYS A 137 -16.36 1.99 -3.87
CA LYS A 137 -17.19 2.74 -4.82
C LYS A 137 -16.44 3.06 -6.10
N GLU A 138 -15.13 3.33 -5.99
CA GLU A 138 -14.27 3.67 -7.13
C GLU A 138 -13.82 2.43 -7.91
N TYR A 139 -13.53 1.33 -7.21
CA TYR A 139 -13.00 0.07 -7.73
C TYR A 139 -13.89 -1.11 -7.28
N PRO A 140 -15.18 -1.15 -7.66
CA PRO A 140 -16.12 -2.16 -7.16
C PRO A 140 -15.77 -3.59 -7.59
N ASN A 141 -14.95 -3.74 -8.62
CA ASN A 141 -14.53 -5.01 -9.18
C ASN A 141 -13.11 -5.41 -8.74
N SER A 142 -12.39 -4.63 -7.94
CA SER A 142 -11.05 -5.04 -7.49
C SER A 142 -11.16 -6.03 -6.34
N ALA A 143 -10.73 -7.28 -6.54
CA ALA A 143 -10.59 -8.25 -5.47
C ALA A 143 -9.64 -7.76 -4.37
N PHE A 144 -8.54 -7.10 -4.74
CA PHE A 144 -7.51 -6.68 -3.79
C PHE A 144 -7.99 -5.58 -2.83
N VAL A 145 -8.92 -4.72 -3.25
CA VAL A 145 -9.59 -3.78 -2.33
C VAL A 145 -10.38 -4.51 -1.24
N TYR A 146 -11.13 -5.56 -1.60
CA TYR A 146 -11.88 -6.34 -0.61
C TYR A 146 -10.97 -7.21 0.25
N ILE A 147 -9.95 -7.83 -0.34
CA ILE A 147 -8.98 -8.67 0.37
C ILE A 147 -8.20 -7.83 1.39
N GLY A 148 -7.62 -6.71 0.97
CA GLY A 148 -6.90 -5.81 1.86
C GLY A 148 -7.78 -5.34 3.03
N TRP A 149 -9.05 -5.02 2.79
CA TRP A 149 -9.96 -4.63 3.87
C TRP A 149 -10.28 -5.76 4.84
N ALA A 150 -10.59 -6.94 4.31
CA ALA A 150 -10.98 -8.10 5.12
C ALA A 150 -9.81 -8.63 5.95
N ASP A 151 -8.61 -8.68 5.39
CA ASP A 151 -7.42 -9.20 6.07
C ASP A 151 -7.01 -8.40 7.31
N LEU A 152 -7.32 -7.10 7.35
CA LEU A 152 -7.10 -6.25 8.52
C LEU A 152 -7.91 -6.68 9.76
N TYR A 153 -8.90 -7.56 9.60
CA TYR A 153 -9.72 -8.06 10.71
C TYR A 153 -9.25 -9.38 11.29
N TRP A 154 -8.28 -10.07 10.69
CA TRP A 154 -7.88 -11.39 11.17
C TRP A 154 -6.42 -11.75 10.91
N LEU A 155 -5.86 -11.33 9.77
CA LEU A 155 -4.52 -11.74 9.32
C LEU A 155 -3.47 -10.66 9.59
N PHE A 156 -3.69 -9.44 9.13
CA PHE A 156 -2.72 -8.33 9.22
C PHE A 156 -3.10 -7.33 10.31
N ARG A 157 -3.36 -7.83 11.52
CA ARG A 157 -3.73 -6.99 12.67
C ARG A 157 -2.49 -6.40 13.35
N ILE A 158 -1.89 -5.39 12.73
CA ILE A 158 -0.73 -4.68 13.27
C ILE A 158 -1.06 -3.94 14.58
N ASN A 159 -2.30 -3.44 14.71
CA ASN A 159 -2.74 -2.72 15.90
C ASN A 159 -3.79 -3.51 16.69
N ASP A 160 -3.55 -3.72 17.98
CA ASP A 160 -4.49 -4.42 18.88
C ASP A 160 -5.84 -3.71 19.04
N LYS A 161 -5.92 -2.42 18.71
CA LYS A 161 -7.20 -1.69 18.69
C LYS A 161 -8.14 -2.21 17.61
N THR A 162 -7.62 -2.82 16.54
CA THR A 162 -8.44 -3.46 15.52
C THR A 162 -8.88 -4.82 16.04
N PRO A 163 -10.16 -5.01 16.39
CA PRO A 163 -10.62 -6.27 16.96
C PRO A 163 -10.49 -7.38 15.93
N CYS A 164 -10.18 -8.59 16.42
CA CYS A 164 -10.28 -9.78 15.58
C CYS A 164 -11.76 -10.05 15.33
N ASP A 165 -12.18 -10.00 14.08
CA ASP A 165 -13.59 -10.12 13.68
C ASP A 165 -13.70 -10.96 12.40
N TYR A 166 -13.72 -12.28 12.60
CA TYR A 166 -13.83 -13.24 11.50
C TYR A 166 -15.15 -13.08 10.75
N GLU A 167 -16.23 -12.75 11.44
CA GLU A 167 -17.55 -12.53 10.84
C GLU A 167 -17.55 -11.32 9.90
N LYS A 168 -16.89 -10.23 10.29
CA LYS A 168 -16.75 -9.05 9.45
C LYS A 168 -15.86 -9.32 8.23
N ALA A 169 -14.72 -9.97 8.43
CA ALA A 169 -13.85 -10.39 7.32
C ALA A 169 -14.61 -11.27 6.32
N GLU A 170 -15.33 -12.28 6.81
CA GLU A 170 -16.14 -13.19 6.00
C GLU A 170 -17.21 -12.43 5.21
N LYS A 171 -17.90 -11.48 5.83
CA LYS A 171 -18.90 -10.65 5.14
C LYS A 171 -18.29 -9.82 4.01
N ILE A 172 -17.08 -9.27 4.20
CA ILE A 172 -16.38 -8.51 3.17
C ILE A 172 -16.00 -9.43 2.00
N TYR A 173 -15.44 -10.61 2.26
CA TYR A 173 -15.15 -11.60 1.23
C TYR A 173 -16.39 -12.04 0.45
N ARG A 174 -17.49 -12.34 1.14
CA ARG A 174 -18.75 -12.74 0.48
C ARG A 174 -19.31 -11.60 -0.38
N LYS A 175 -19.22 -10.35 0.08
CA LYS A 175 -19.59 -9.17 -0.73
C LYS A 175 -18.73 -9.04 -1.99
N ALA A 176 -17.44 -9.34 -1.91
CA ALA A 176 -16.57 -9.38 -3.08
C ALA A 176 -17.02 -10.48 -4.06
N LEU A 177 -17.39 -11.67 -3.57
CA LEU A 177 -17.90 -12.77 -4.40
C LEU A 177 -19.30 -12.53 -4.98
N GLU A 178 -20.13 -11.70 -4.34
CA GLU A 178 -21.39 -11.22 -4.92
C GLU A 178 -21.15 -10.17 -5.99
N SER A 179 -19.99 -9.51 -5.95
CA SER A 179 -19.53 -8.58 -6.97
C SER A 179 -18.81 -9.33 -8.09
N ASN A 180 -18.82 -8.80 -9.32
CA ASN A 180 -18.10 -9.40 -10.44
C ASN A 180 -16.62 -8.98 -10.41
N VAL A 181 -15.95 -9.31 -9.30
CA VAL A 181 -14.56 -8.93 -9.08
C VAL A 181 -13.62 -9.63 -10.05
N ASP A 182 -12.54 -8.94 -10.41
CA ASP A 182 -11.34 -9.57 -10.95
C ASP A 182 -10.75 -10.55 -9.92
N TYR A 183 -9.85 -11.42 -10.37
CA TYR A 183 -9.13 -12.37 -9.50
C TYR A 183 -10.02 -13.05 -8.44
N ARG A 184 -11.24 -13.43 -8.82
CA ARG A 184 -12.25 -13.99 -7.90
C ARG A 184 -11.72 -15.18 -7.10
N GLU A 185 -10.85 -15.97 -7.71
CA GLU A 185 -10.20 -17.14 -7.16
C GLU A 185 -9.33 -16.77 -5.95
N GLU A 186 -8.64 -15.62 -5.96
CA GLU A 186 -7.86 -15.10 -4.82
C GLU A 186 -8.79 -14.81 -3.62
N VAL A 187 -9.97 -14.25 -3.88
CA VAL A 187 -10.99 -14.02 -2.84
C VAL A 187 -11.49 -15.34 -2.26
N ILE A 188 -11.71 -16.36 -3.11
CA ILE A 188 -12.14 -17.70 -2.67
C ILE A 188 -11.06 -18.37 -1.83
N GLU A 189 -9.80 -18.29 -2.25
CA GLU A 189 -8.68 -18.87 -1.51
C GLU A 189 -8.52 -18.21 -0.15
N ARG A 190 -8.55 -16.87 -0.10
CA ARG A 190 -8.44 -16.13 1.15
C ARG A 190 -9.61 -16.39 2.10
N LEU A 191 -10.84 -16.52 1.58
CA LEU A 191 -12.01 -16.91 2.37
C LEU A 191 -11.86 -18.32 2.98
N LYS A 192 -11.29 -19.28 2.23
CA LYS A 192 -11.03 -20.63 2.77
C LYS A 192 -9.98 -20.60 3.89
N GLU A 193 -8.97 -19.75 3.78
CA GLU A 193 -7.97 -19.57 4.84
C GLU A 193 -8.61 -18.99 6.11
N LEU A 194 -9.44 -17.96 5.96
CA LEU A 194 -10.23 -17.39 7.05
C LEU A 194 -11.11 -18.46 7.74
N GLU A 195 -11.85 -19.27 6.97
CA GLU A 195 -12.72 -20.32 7.51
C GLU A 195 -11.92 -21.35 8.32
N LYS A 196 -10.76 -21.79 7.81
CA LYS A 196 -9.85 -22.68 8.55
C LYS A 196 -9.36 -22.05 9.85
N GLU A 197 -9.01 -20.76 9.83
CA GLU A 197 -8.50 -20.08 11.01
C GLU A 197 -9.60 -19.88 12.08
N LYS A 198 -10.81 -19.54 11.65
CA LYS A 198 -12.00 -19.45 12.50
C LYS A 198 -12.32 -20.79 13.18
N GLU A 199 -12.20 -21.90 12.46
CA GLU A 199 -12.36 -23.24 13.04
C GLU A 199 -11.31 -23.55 14.11
N LYS A 200 -10.03 -23.26 13.86
CA LYS A 200 -8.98 -23.46 14.87
C LYS A 200 -9.25 -22.63 16.13
N ALA A 201 -9.59 -21.35 15.96
CA ALA A 201 -9.88 -20.44 17.07
C ALA A 201 -11.08 -20.90 17.91
N SER A 202 -12.13 -21.43 17.29
CA SER A 202 -13.30 -21.98 18.01
C SER A 202 -12.97 -23.24 18.80
N ARG A 203 -12.14 -24.15 18.25
CA ARG A 203 -11.68 -25.35 18.97
C ARG A 203 -10.84 -25.02 20.20
N CYS A 204 -9.97 -24.02 20.13
CA CYS A 204 -9.18 -23.55 21.27
C CYS A 204 -10.06 -22.97 22.40
N LYS A 205 -11.19 -22.33 22.07
CA LYS A 205 -12.13 -21.78 23.07
C LYS A 205 -13.00 -22.85 23.75
N SER A 206 -13.24 -23.98 23.08
CA SER A 206 -14.04 -25.10 23.63
C SER A 206 -13.24 -26.12 24.45
N GLY A 207 -11.92 -25.97 24.57
CA GLY A 207 -11.01 -26.92 25.22
C GLY A 207 -10.56 -26.54 26.64
N ASN A 208 -11.15 -25.51 27.26
CA ASN A 208 -10.88 -25.07 28.64
C ASN A 208 -12.06 -25.37 29.56
#